data_AF-A0A7U4THK7-F1
#
_entry.id   AF-A0A7U4THK7-F1
#
_cell.length_a   1.000
_cell.length_b   1.000
_cell.length_c   1.000
_cell.angle_alpha   90.00
_cell.angle_beta   90.00
_cell.angle_gamma   90.00
#
_symmetry.space_group_name_H-M   'P 1'
#
loop_
_entity.id
_entity.type
_entity.pdbx_description
1 polymer ?
#
loop_
_entity_poly.entity_id
_entity_poly.type
_entity_poly.pdbx_seq_one_letter_code
_entity_poly.pdbx_strand_id
1 'polypeptide(L)'
;MANGRMVEPDLKFINGVIELGGSSLKKCFQCATCSVVCPLSPDDRPFPRKHMILTQWGQRDALVKDPTIWLCHNCNDCSTYCPRGARPGDVLGAIRAYAIADYANPKWLFNLVREPKYLILLLGFPIVLFLLIAFLNGNLPPKAEEIKPHNLIPVITGIDLVFVPLSIFLAFSLFKSLSRFWKDMTAGMEPPSKYQMLLKGGWWGIIFSTLKEILVHTRFRKCGPNENRATPHLLLLWSFIGLLIVTAIVFIAEDFLHAEVPFAMTNPVKILANVSGIALIVGAVMLLANRLSDKDTVSTYWDWSLIGMILAVGLTGLGAEIFRLVNIASLAYGIYVLHLACVFVLFIYLPYSKFAHLAYRTLAMVYERYSRKE
;
A
#
# COMPACT_ATOMS: atom_id res chain seq x y z
N MET A 1 -34.12 -31.06 -13.47
CA MET A 1 -33.12 -31.35 -12.42
C MET A 1 -32.02 -30.31 -12.57
N ALA A 2 -31.71 -29.53 -11.53
CA ALA A 2 -30.56 -28.64 -11.60
C ALA A 2 -29.32 -29.52 -11.72
N ASN A 3 -28.59 -29.42 -12.84
CA ASN A 3 -27.30 -30.09 -13.00
C ASN A 3 -26.41 -29.66 -11.82
N GLY A 4 -26.21 -30.57 -10.86
CA GLY A 4 -25.41 -30.29 -9.69
C GLY A 4 -24.00 -29.92 -10.14
N ARG A 5 -23.61 -28.67 -9.90
CA ARG A 5 -22.22 -28.25 -10.14
C ARG A 5 -21.37 -28.85 -9.02
N MET A 6 -20.63 -29.90 -9.32
CA MET A 6 -19.57 -30.41 -8.43
C MET A 6 -18.55 -29.28 -8.24
N VAL A 7 -18.40 -28.83 -7.00
CA VAL A 7 -17.45 -27.78 -6.63
C VAL A 7 -16.19 -28.46 -6.12
N GLU A 8 -15.14 -28.45 -6.94
CA GLU A 8 -13.83 -28.93 -6.52
C GLU A 8 -13.11 -27.85 -5.69
N PRO A 9 -12.72 -28.15 -4.43
CA PRO A 9 -12.06 -27.16 -3.59
C PRO A 9 -10.58 -27.00 -3.96
N ASP A 10 -10.16 -25.76 -4.25
CA ASP A 10 -8.74 -25.41 -4.38
C ASP A 10 -8.07 -25.40 -3.00
N LEU A 11 -7.44 -26.51 -2.64
CA LEU A 11 -6.72 -26.66 -1.37
C LEU A 11 -5.50 -25.73 -1.27
N LYS A 12 -4.85 -25.39 -2.40
CA LYS A 12 -3.70 -24.47 -2.39
C LYS A 12 -4.14 -23.07 -2.02
N PHE A 13 -5.27 -22.62 -2.58
CA PHE A 13 -5.89 -21.35 -2.19
C PHE A 13 -6.28 -21.33 -0.70
N ILE A 14 -6.96 -22.38 -0.22
CA ILE A 14 -7.38 -22.47 1.19
C ILE A 14 -6.16 -22.36 2.12
N ASN A 15 -5.11 -23.13 1.86
CA ASN A 15 -3.89 -23.10 2.67
C ASN A 15 -3.19 -21.72 2.58
N GLY A 16 -3.13 -21.11 1.40
CA GLY A 16 -2.59 -19.77 1.24
C GLY A 16 -3.33 -18.71 2.04
N VAL A 17 -4.67 -18.79 2.11
CA VAL A 17 -5.48 -17.89 2.96
C VAL A 17 -5.22 -18.15 4.45
N ILE A 18 -5.06 -19.40 4.87
CA ILE A 18 -4.72 -19.75 6.27
C ILE A 18 -3.36 -19.15 6.66
N GLU A 19 -2.33 -19.31 5.82
CA GLU A 19 -0.99 -18.73 6.04
C GLU A 19 -1.00 -17.19 6.14
N LEU A 20 -1.93 -16.54 5.43
CA LEU A 20 -2.08 -15.08 5.41
C LEU A 20 -2.97 -14.55 6.54
N GLY A 21 -3.31 -15.38 7.54
CA GLY A 21 -4.05 -14.98 8.74
C GLY A 21 -5.54 -15.37 8.74
N GLY A 22 -6.02 -16.09 7.74
CA GLY A 22 -7.43 -16.51 7.61
C GLY A 22 -7.80 -17.82 8.32
N SER A 23 -7.03 -18.29 9.31
CA SER A 23 -7.16 -19.64 9.89
C SER A 23 -8.55 -19.97 10.48
N SER A 24 -9.32 -18.97 10.88
CA SER A 24 -10.67 -19.12 11.43
C SER A 24 -11.75 -19.44 10.38
N LEU A 25 -11.41 -19.45 9.08
CA LEU A 25 -12.37 -19.60 7.99
C LEU A 25 -13.28 -20.83 8.15
N LYS A 26 -12.75 -21.96 8.66
CA LYS A 26 -13.48 -23.23 8.85
C LYS A 26 -14.44 -23.21 10.06
N LYS A 27 -14.40 -22.18 10.93
CA LYS A 27 -15.33 -22.05 12.07
C LYS A 27 -16.71 -21.54 11.67
N CYS A 28 -16.81 -20.88 10.51
CA CYS A 28 -18.05 -20.24 10.05
C CYS A 28 -19.10 -21.29 9.64
N PHE A 29 -20.34 -21.05 10.08
CA PHE A 29 -21.52 -21.90 9.85
C PHE A 29 -22.66 -21.13 9.16
N GLN A 30 -22.33 -19.98 8.54
CA GLN A 30 -23.23 -19.25 7.64
C GLN A 30 -24.47 -18.58 8.29
N CYS A 31 -24.38 -18.12 9.56
CA CYS A 31 -25.48 -17.44 10.26
C CYS A 31 -25.77 -15.98 9.84
N ALA A 32 -24.97 -15.38 8.97
CA ALA A 32 -25.15 -14.01 8.45
C ALA A 32 -24.97 -12.81 9.41
N THR A 33 -24.73 -13.01 10.72
CA THR A 33 -24.47 -11.89 11.66
C THR A 33 -23.46 -10.89 11.13
N CYS A 34 -22.35 -11.38 10.58
CA CYS A 34 -21.28 -10.55 9.99
C CYS A 34 -21.74 -9.61 8.88
N SER A 35 -22.74 -10.00 8.09
CA SER A 35 -23.29 -9.17 7.01
C SER A 35 -24.28 -8.14 7.53
N VAL A 36 -25.07 -8.50 8.56
CA VAL A 36 -26.04 -7.58 9.18
C VAL A 36 -25.34 -6.45 9.94
N VAL A 37 -24.25 -6.74 10.65
CA VAL A 37 -23.52 -5.72 11.42
C VAL A 37 -22.60 -4.83 10.56
N CYS A 38 -22.37 -5.20 9.29
CA CYS A 38 -21.45 -4.47 8.42
C CYS A 38 -22.17 -3.27 7.77
N PRO A 39 -21.81 -2.00 8.10
CA PRO A 39 -22.50 -0.82 7.56
C PRO A 39 -22.21 -0.59 6.07
N LEU A 40 -21.29 -1.37 5.49
CA LEU A 40 -20.94 -1.32 4.08
C LEU A 40 -21.61 -2.44 3.27
N SER A 41 -22.20 -3.44 3.93
CA SER A 41 -22.84 -4.57 3.27
C SER A 41 -24.15 -4.10 2.62
N PRO A 42 -24.27 -4.16 1.29
CA PRO A 42 -25.51 -3.78 0.62
C PRO A 42 -26.53 -4.93 0.68
N ASP A 43 -27.81 -4.59 0.53
CA ASP A 43 -28.92 -5.54 0.64
C ASP A 43 -28.96 -6.57 -0.51
N ASP A 44 -28.60 -6.14 -1.72
CA ASP A 44 -28.64 -6.95 -2.94
C ASP A 44 -27.45 -7.93 -3.05
N ARG A 45 -26.32 -7.60 -2.41
CA ARG A 45 -25.07 -8.38 -2.50
C ARG A 45 -24.29 -8.36 -1.17
N PRO A 46 -24.83 -9.00 -0.12
CA PRO A 46 -24.28 -8.88 1.22
C PRO A 46 -22.90 -9.52 1.37
N PHE A 47 -22.03 -8.88 2.15
CA PHE A 47 -20.70 -9.37 2.54
C PHE A 47 -20.48 -9.16 4.04
N PRO A 48 -19.59 -9.88 4.75
CA PRO A 48 -18.61 -10.86 4.27
C PRO A 48 -19.09 -12.33 4.30
N ARG A 49 -20.36 -12.63 4.65
CA ARG A 49 -20.84 -14.02 4.77
C ARG A 49 -20.51 -14.88 3.55
N LYS A 50 -20.79 -14.35 2.35
CA LYS A 50 -20.52 -15.02 1.07
C LYS A 50 -19.03 -15.32 0.90
N HIS A 51 -18.16 -14.37 1.26
CA HIS A 51 -16.71 -14.56 1.20
C HIS A 51 -16.25 -15.70 2.11
N MET A 52 -16.86 -15.84 3.29
CA MET A 52 -16.54 -16.94 4.21
C MET A 52 -16.82 -18.31 3.60
N ILE A 53 -18.00 -18.53 3.01
CA ILE A 53 -18.34 -19.84 2.42
C ILE A 53 -17.52 -20.13 1.17
N LEU A 54 -17.34 -19.15 0.30
CA LEU A 54 -16.50 -19.29 -0.89
C LEU A 54 -15.05 -19.64 -0.52
N THR A 55 -14.56 -19.08 0.60
CA THR A 55 -13.22 -19.41 1.09
C THR A 55 -13.17 -20.84 1.61
N GLN A 56 -14.18 -21.29 2.34
CA GLN A 56 -14.24 -22.69 2.82
C GLN A 56 -14.26 -23.71 1.68
N TRP A 57 -14.95 -23.37 0.58
CA TRP A 57 -15.07 -24.18 -0.65
C TRP A 57 -13.91 -23.99 -1.62
N GLY A 58 -12.89 -23.21 -1.28
CA GLY A 58 -11.74 -23.01 -2.16
C GLY A 58 -12.08 -22.31 -3.48
N GLN A 59 -13.11 -21.46 -3.52
CA GLN A 59 -13.56 -20.75 -4.72
C GLN A 59 -12.66 -19.55 -5.01
N ARG A 60 -11.39 -19.82 -5.30
CA ARG A 60 -10.34 -18.84 -5.57
C ARG A 60 -10.78 -17.77 -6.56
N ASP A 61 -11.21 -18.16 -7.76
CA ASP A 61 -11.54 -17.23 -8.84
C ASP A 61 -12.74 -16.34 -8.48
N ALA A 62 -13.72 -16.88 -7.77
CA ALA A 62 -14.87 -16.10 -7.31
C ALA A 62 -14.49 -15.04 -6.27
N LEU A 63 -13.37 -15.22 -5.55
CA LEU A 63 -12.92 -14.31 -4.50
C LEU A 63 -11.89 -13.30 -5.00
N VAL A 64 -10.89 -13.76 -5.76
CA VAL A 64 -9.81 -12.90 -6.28
C VAL A 64 -10.34 -11.83 -7.24
N LYS A 65 -11.38 -12.18 -8.02
CA LYS A 65 -12.02 -11.28 -8.99
C LYS A 65 -13.14 -10.42 -8.38
N ASP A 66 -13.51 -10.64 -7.12
CA ASP A 66 -14.61 -9.93 -6.47
C ASP A 66 -14.15 -8.55 -5.97
N PRO A 67 -14.65 -7.44 -6.53
CA PRO A 67 -14.27 -6.09 -6.08
C PRO A 67 -14.65 -5.81 -4.62
N THR A 68 -15.65 -6.50 -4.07
CA THR A 68 -16.16 -6.22 -2.72
C THR A 68 -15.13 -6.52 -1.63
N ILE A 69 -14.14 -7.39 -1.88
CA ILE A 69 -13.05 -7.62 -0.93
C ILE A 69 -12.27 -6.32 -0.65
N TRP A 70 -12.20 -5.42 -1.62
CA TRP A 70 -11.47 -4.16 -1.54
C TRP A 70 -12.28 -3.04 -0.89
N LEU A 71 -13.61 -3.16 -0.84
CA LEU A 71 -14.49 -2.21 -0.17
C LEU A 71 -14.45 -2.35 1.36
N CYS A 72 -14.06 -3.52 1.87
CA CYS A 72 -13.88 -3.75 3.29
C CYS A 72 -12.75 -2.90 3.88
N HIS A 73 -13.03 -2.15 4.95
CA HIS A 73 -12.04 -1.35 5.69
C HIS A 73 -11.36 -2.08 6.87
N ASN A 74 -11.66 -3.36 7.05
CA ASN A 74 -11.06 -4.20 8.09
C ASN A 74 -11.28 -3.61 9.51
N CYS A 75 -12.51 -3.18 9.82
CA CYS A 75 -12.90 -2.65 11.14
C CYS A 75 -13.15 -3.74 12.19
N ASN A 76 -13.27 -4.99 11.75
CA ASN A 76 -13.46 -6.17 12.59
C ASN A 76 -14.75 -6.29 13.40
N ASP A 77 -15.76 -5.42 13.22
CA ASP A 77 -17.11 -5.65 13.79
C ASP A 77 -17.62 -7.05 13.48
N CYS A 78 -17.53 -7.44 12.19
CA CYS A 78 -17.92 -8.77 11.74
C CYS A 78 -17.21 -9.92 12.48
N SER A 79 -15.99 -9.68 12.98
CA SER A 79 -15.20 -10.63 13.77
C SER A 79 -15.66 -10.64 15.22
N THR A 80 -15.82 -9.46 15.83
CA THR A 80 -16.26 -9.26 17.22
C THR A 80 -17.64 -9.86 17.47
N TYR A 81 -18.60 -9.61 16.58
CA TYR A 81 -19.97 -10.11 16.72
C TYR A 81 -20.15 -11.57 16.24
N CYS A 82 -19.09 -12.25 15.79
CA CYS A 82 -19.23 -13.61 15.29
C CYS A 82 -19.44 -14.62 16.43
N PRO A 83 -20.60 -15.31 16.53
CA PRO A 83 -20.90 -16.22 17.64
C PRO A 83 -20.04 -17.50 17.65
N ARG A 84 -19.31 -17.76 16.55
CA ARG A 84 -18.37 -18.89 16.40
C ARG A 84 -16.91 -18.48 16.50
N GLY A 85 -16.62 -17.19 16.68
CA GLY A 85 -15.26 -16.66 16.61
C GLY A 85 -14.58 -16.92 15.25
N ALA A 86 -15.33 -16.85 14.15
CA ALA A 86 -14.85 -17.14 12.79
C ALA A 86 -14.10 -15.99 12.11
N ARG A 87 -13.85 -14.88 12.82
CA ARG A 87 -13.04 -13.70 12.43
C ARG A 87 -13.08 -13.32 10.93
N PRO A 88 -14.25 -12.98 10.37
CA PRO A 88 -14.40 -12.70 8.93
C PRO A 88 -13.57 -11.52 8.40
N GLY A 89 -13.28 -10.54 9.27
CA GLY A 89 -12.44 -9.41 8.88
C GLY A 89 -11.01 -9.84 8.54
N ASP A 90 -10.43 -10.75 9.32
CA ASP A 90 -9.09 -11.29 9.06
C ASP A 90 -9.08 -12.14 7.80
N VAL A 91 -10.13 -12.95 7.57
CA VAL A 91 -10.28 -13.75 6.34
C VAL A 91 -10.34 -12.84 5.11
N LEU A 92 -11.09 -11.72 5.16
CA LEU A 92 -11.08 -10.73 4.07
C LEU A 92 -9.71 -10.03 3.90
N GLY A 93 -8.99 -9.78 4.99
CA GLY A 93 -7.61 -9.31 4.96
C GLY A 93 -6.69 -10.29 4.22
N ALA A 94 -6.79 -11.57 4.53
CA ALA A 94 -6.02 -12.64 3.93
C ALA A 94 -6.36 -12.83 2.44
N ILE A 95 -7.64 -12.77 2.06
CA ILE A 95 -8.07 -12.84 0.65
C ILE A 95 -7.47 -11.68 -0.16
N ARG A 96 -7.46 -10.45 0.39
CA ARG A 96 -6.81 -9.30 -0.29
C ARG A 96 -5.31 -9.51 -0.45
N ALA A 97 -4.63 -10.00 0.58
CA ALA A 97 -3.20 -10.32 0.49
C ALA A 97 -2.94 -11.40 -0.59
N TYR A 98 -3.79 -12.42 -0.66
CA TYR A 98 -3.73 -13.44 -1.72
C TYR A 98 -3.98 -12.84 -3.10
N ALA A 99 -4.95 -11.94 -3.25
CA ALA A 99 -5.24 -11.26 -4.51
C ALA A 99 -4.04 -10.43 -4.99
N ILE A 100 -3.34 -9.73 -4.09
CA ILE A 100 -2.09 -9.02 -4.43
C ILE A 100 -1.04 -10.01 -4.94
N ALA A 101 -0.84 -11.12 -4.23
CA ALA A 101 0.10 -12.19 -4.64
C ALA A 101 -0.24 -12.73 -6.03
N ASP A 102 -1.53 -12.91 -6.31
CA ASP A 102 -1.97 -13.46 -7.56
C ASP A 102 -1.78 -12.51 -8.74
N TYR A 103 -2.12 -11.24 -8.51
CA TYR A 103 -2.01 -10.19 -9.51
C TYR A 103 -0.57 -9.67 -9.71
N ALA A 104 0.34 -9.93 -8.75
CA ALA A 104 1.72 -9.51 -8.80
C ALA A 104 2.45 -9.89 -10.10
N ASN A 105 3.18 -8.93 -10.66
CA ASN A 105 3.99 -9.11 -11.87
C ASN A 105 5.29 -8.29 -11.81
N PRO A 106 6.48 -8.92 -11.76
CA PRO A 106 6.72 -10.36 -11.68
C PRO A 106 6.47 -10.97 -10.28
N LYS A 107 6.11 -12.25 -10.25
CA LYS A 107 5.83 -12.98 -9.00
C LYS A 107 7.07 -13.21 -8.12
N TRP A 108 8.27 -13.33 -8.71
CA TRP A 108 9.50 -13.54 -7.92
C TRP A 108 9.79 -12.36 -6.99
N LEU A 109 9.52 -11.13 -7.43
CA LEU A 109 9.75 -9.94 -6.62
C LEU A 109 8.73 -9.84 -5.47
N PHE A 110 7.49 -10.24 -5.71
CA PHE A 110 6.50 -10.41 -4.66
C PHE A 110 6.94 -11.42 -3.58
N ASN A 111 7.49 -12.57 -4.00
CA ASN A 111 7.95 -13.59 -3.05
C ASN A 111 9.12 -13.08 -2.19
N LEU A 112 10.00 -12.23 -2.74
CA LEU A 112 11.04 -11.57 -1.95
C LEU A 112 10.45 -10.65 -0.87
N VAL A 113 9.47 -9.81 -1.22
CA VAL A 113 8.83 -8.86 -0.30
C VAL A 113 8.03 -9.58 0.80
N ARG A 114 7.35 -10.68 0.47
CA ARG A 114 6.48 -11.41 1.39
C ARG A 114 7.25 -12.13 2.51
N GLU A 115 8.49 -12.55 2.29
CA GLU A 115 9.23 -13.36 3.26
C GLU A 115 10.23 -12.52 4.08
N PRO A 116 10.19 -12.59 5.43
CA PRO A 116 11.03 -11.75 6.29
C PRO A 116 12.53 -12.00 6.12
N LYS A 117 12.94 -13.24 5.77
CA LYS A 117 14.35 -13.61 5.60
C LYS A 117 15.04 -12.84 4.47
N TYR A 118 14.28 -12.36 3.47
CA TYR A 118 14.83 -11.57 2.37
C TYR A 118 14.92 -10.08 2.68
N LEU A 119 14.47 -9.60 3.85
CA LEU A 119 14.58 -8.18 4.21
C LEU A 119 16.05 -7.71 4.21
N ILE A 120 16.96 -8.54 4.71
CA ILE A 120 18.40 -8.25 4.71
C ILE A 120 18.92 -8.13 3.28
N LEU A 121 18.47 -8.99 2.36
CA LEU A 121 18.83 -8.92 0.95
C LEU A 121 18.25 -7.66 0.28
N LEU A 122 16.98 -7.35 0.54
CA LEU A 122 16.27 -6.20 -0.02
C LEU A 122 16.89 -4.87 0.40
N LEU A 123 17.38 -4.75 1.63
CA LEU A 123 18.09 -3.57 2.12
C LEU A 123 19.59 -3.59 1.76
N GLY A 124 20.22 -4.76 1.82
CA GLY A 124 21.65 -4.91 1.53
C GLY A 124 21.98 -4.60 0.07
N PHE A 125 21.14 -5.04 -0.88
CA PHE A 125 21.33 -4.77 -2.30
C PHE A 125 21.47 -3.26 -2.63
N PRO A 126 20.50 -2.39 -2.29
CA PRO A 126 20.62 -0.97 -2.58
C PRO A 126 21.73 -0.29 -1.77
N ILE A 127 22.02 -0.71 -0.54
CA ILE A 127 23.19 -0.19 0.22
C ILE A 127 24.48 -0.43 -0.56
N VAL A 128 24.71 -1.68 -0.99
CA VAL A 128 25.90 -2.04 -1.78
C VAL A 128 25.91 -1.29 -3.11
N LEU A 129 24.76 -1.16 -3.78
CA LEU A 129 24.63 -0.41 -5.02
C LEU A 129 25.06 1.06 -4.86
N PHE A 130 24.54 1.78 -3.85
CA PHE A 130 24.89 3.18 -3.62
C PHE A 130 26.34 3.37 -3.18
N LEU A 131 26.89 2.46 -2.37
CA LEU A 131 28.31 2.49 -2.00
C LEU A 131 29.22 2.22 -3.22
N LEU A 132 28.84 1.31 -4.10
CA LEU A 132 29.55 1.07 -5.36
C LEU A 132 29.51 2.29 -6.27
N ILE A 133 28.34 2.95 -6.40
CA ILE A 133 28.23 4.19 -7.17
C ILE A 133 29.15 5.27 -6.58
N ALA A 134 29.13 5.47 -5.24
CA ALA A 134 30.02 6.42 -4.59
C ALA A 134 31.50 6.11 -4.86
N PHE A 135 31.90 4.84 -4.79
CA PHE A 135 33.26 4.39 -5.07
C PHE A 135 33.67 4.66 -6.53
N LEU A 136 32.82 4.30 -7.49
CA LEU A 136 33.09 4.47 -8.92
C LEU A 136 33.18 5.96 -9.33
N ASN A 137 32.50 6.85 -8.62
CA ASN A 137 32.60 8.29 -8.82
C ASN A 137 33.76 8.94 -8.04
N GLY A 138 34.54 8.15 -7.26
CA GLY A 138 35.66 8.67 -6.46
C GLY A 138 35.23 9.46 -5.21
N ASN A 139 33.98 9.33 -4.80
CA ASN A 139 33.35 10.06 -3.69
C ASN A 139 33.49 9.35 -2.33
N LEU A 140 34.27 8.26 -2.27
CA LEU A 140 34.48 7.48 -1.05
C LEU A 140 35.98 7.51 -0.67
N PRO A 141 36.37 8.16 0.45
CA PRO A 141 35.54 8.94 1.38
C PRO A 141 35.07 10.27 0.76
N PRO A 142 33.95 10.85 1.24
CA PRO A 142 33.44 12.11 0.73
C PRO A 142 34.44 13.24 0.99
N LYS A 143 34.75 14.01 -0.06
CA LYS A 143 35.72 15.11 -0.02
C LYS A 143 34.97 16.44 -0.11
N ALA A 144 34.64 17.03 1.03
CA ALA A 144 34.08 18.38 1.09
C ALA A 144 34.16 18.96 2.50
N GLU A 145 34.32 20.29 2.59
CA GLU A 145 34.21 21.04 3.84
C GLU A 145 32.75 21.17 4.30
N GLU A 146 31.81 21.24 3.33
CA GLU A 146 30.37 21.26 3.61
C GLU A 146 29.74 19.88 3.40
N ILE A 147 28.90 19.45 4.35
CA ILE A 147 28.15 18.20 4.24
C ILE A 147 26.96 18.39 3.29
N LYS A 148 27.16 18.07 2.01
CA LYS A 148 26.07 17.97 1.01
C LYS A 148 25.88 16.51 0.58
N PRO A 149 24.63 16.02 0.47
CA PRO A 149 24.35 14.64 0.04
C PRO A 149 24.98 14.28 -1.32
N HIS A 150 24.97 15.22 -2.27
CA HIS A 150 25.55 15.04 -3.61
C HIS A 150 27.08 14.86 -3.62
N ASN A 151 27.78 15.19 -2.53
CA ASN A 151 29.23 14.94 -2.40
C ASN A 151 29.54 13.45 -2.23
N LEU A 152 28.58 12.65 -1.78
CA LEU A 152 28.72 11.20 -1.70
C LEU A 152 28.04 10.51 -2.88
N ILE A 153 26.75 10.81 -3.09
CA ILE A 153 25.92 10.18 -4.12
C ILE A 153 25.52 11.27 -5.12
N PRO A 154 26.15 11.33 -6.31
CA PRO A 154 25.79 12.34 -7.30
C PRO A 154 24.34 12.16 -7.76
N VAL A 155 23.69 13.27 -8.10
CA VAL A 155 22.26 13.32 -8.47
C VAL A 155 22.01 12.43 -9.68
N ILE A 156 22.72 12.67 -10.79
CA ILE A 156 22.50 11.94 -12.04
C ILE A 156 22.85 10.45 -11.87
N THR A 157 24.08 10.13 -11.48
CA THR A 157 24.57 8.73 -11.47
C THR A 157 24.04 7.91 -10.31
N GLY A 158 23.72 8.55 -9.19
CA GLY A 158 23.26 7.91 -7.96
C GLY A 158 21.76 7.95 -7.76
N ILE A 159 21.08 9.05 -8.09
CA ILE A 159 19.64 9.19 -7.90
C ILE A 159 18.90 8.85 -9.19
N ASP A 160 19.12 9.59 -10.27
CA ASP A 160 18.27 9.50 -11.46
C ASP A 160 18.41 8.15 -12.18
N LEU A 161 19.65 7.70 -12.41
CA LEU A 161 19.93 6.41 -13.06
C LEU A 161 19.42 5.20 -12.26
N VAL A 162 19.13 5.36 -10.96
CA VAL A 162 18.59 4.30 -10.12
C VAL A 162 17.06 4.41 -10.01
N PHE A 163 16.56 5.56 -9.56
CA PHE A 163 15.16 5.73 -9.22
C PHE A 163 14.26 5.95 -10.43
N VAL A 164 14.72 6.57 -11.52
CA VAL A 164 13.87 6.74 -12.72
C VAL A 164 13.57 5.39 -13.37
N PRO A 165 14.56 4.52 -13.69
CA PRO A 165 14.27 3.20 -14.24
C PRO A 165 13.47 2.31 -13.27
N LEU A 166 13.77 2.36 -11.97
CA LEU A 166 13.01 1.64 -10.95
C LEU A 166 11.53 2.07 -10.96
N SER A 167 11.27 3.37 -11.01
CA SER A 167 9.92 3.93 -11.05
C SER A 167 9.15 3.50 -12.28
N ILE A 168 9.79 3.55 -13.47
CA ILE A 168 9.19 3.10 -14.73
C ILE A 168 8.86 1.61 -14.66
N PHE A 169 9.80 0.78 -14.21
CA PHE A 169 9.59 -0.66 -14.07
C PHE A 169 8.42 -0.98 -13.13
N LEU A 170 8.35 -0.32 -11.96
CA LEU A 170 7.30 -0.57 -10.98
C LEU A 170 5.95 0.00 -11.41
N ALA A 171 5.93 1.14 -12.11
CA ALA A 171 4.71 1.68 -12.71
C ALA A 171 4.15 0.72 -13.77
N PHE A 172 5.01 0.17 -14.63
CA PHE A 172 4.63 -0.84 -15.62
C PHE A 172 4.14 -2.14 -14.96
N SER A 173 4.83 -2.61 -13.92
CA SER A 173 4.43 -3.75 -13.10
C SER A 173 3.03 -3.57 -12.50
N LEU A 174 2.79 -2.43 -11.85
CA LEU A 174 1.50 -2.10 -11.26
C LEU A 174 0.43 -1.98 -12.33
N PHE A 175 0.71 -1.30 -13.45
CA PHE A 175 -0.20 -1.20 -14.58
C PHE A 175 -0.64 -2.57 -15.08
N LYS A 176 0.29 -3.49 -15.37
CA LYS A 176 -0.06 -4.86 -15.79
C LYS A 176 -0.91 -5.61 -14.75
N SER A 177 -0.59 -5.44 -13.48
CA SER A 177 -1.32 -6.08 -12.37
C SER A 177 -2.77 -5.56 -12.31
N LEU A 178 -2.95 -4.25 -12.38
CA LEU A 178 -4.25 -3.57 -12.37
C LEU A 178 -5.06 -3.83 -13.64
N SER A 179 -4.44 -3.85 -14.83
CA SER A 179 -5.13 -4.18 -16.08
C SER A 179 -5.70 -5.59 -16.05
N ARG A 180 -4.96 -6.56 -15.49
CA ARG A 180 -5.44 -7.93 -15.32
C ARG A 180 -6.60 -7.99 -14.33
N PHE A 181 -6.50 -7.27 -13.21
CA PHE A 181 -7.58 -7.18 -12.22
C PHE A 181 -8.84 -6.53 -12.80
N TRP A 182 -8.72 -5.43 -13.54
CA TRP A 182 -9.84 -4.79 -14.24
C TRP A 182 -10.53 -5.75 -15.20
N LYS A 183 -9.76 -6.42 -16.06
CA LYS A 183 -10.27 -7.40 -17.01
C LYS A 183 -11.08 -8.48 -16.31
N ASP A 184 -10.56 -9.02 -15.20
CA ASP A 184 -11.24 -10.04 -14.40
C ASP A 184 -12.54 -9.54 -13.75
N MET A 185 -12.58 -8.32 -13.21
CA MET A 185 -13.81 -7.75 -12.64
C MET A 185 -14.88 -7.52 -13.72
N THR A 186 -14.47 -7.11 -14.93
CA THR A 186 -15.39 -6.88 -16.05
C THR A 186 -15.76 -8.13 -16.83
N ALA A 187 -15.17 -9.28 -16.50
CA ALA A 187 -15.44 -10.52 -17.22
C ALA A 187 -16.91 -10.96 -17.03
N GLY A 188 -17.64 -11.08 -18.14
CA GLY A 188 -19.07 -11.44 -18.11
C GLY A 188 -20.01 -10.33 -17.68
N MET A 189 -19.52 -9.09 -17.54
CA MET A 189 -20.34 -7.90 -17.31
C MET A 189 -20.81 -7.29 -18.63
N GLU A 190 -22.08 -6.93 -18.70
CA GLU A 190 -22.57 -6.00 -19.72
C GLU A 190 -22.12 -4.57 -19.38
N PRO A 191 -21.42 -3.87 -20.29
CA PRO A 191 -20.99 -2.51 -20.04
C PRO A 191 -22.21 -1.56 -19.91
N PRO A 192 -22.12 -0.52 -19.07
CA PRO A 192 -23.16 0.50 -18.96
C PRO A 192 -23.39 1.20 -20.30
N SER A 193 -24.64 1.58 -20.56
CA SER A 193 -25.00 2.29 -21.78
C SER A 193 -24.34 3.68 -21.81
N LYS A 194 -24.21 4.27 -23.01
CA LYS A 194 -23.69 5.64 -23.16
C LYS A 194 -24.48 6.65 -22.33
N TYR A 195 -25.80 6.47 -22.23
CA TYR A 195 -26.68 7.31 -21.41
C TYR A 195 -26.37 7.17 -19.91
N GLN A 196 -26.21 5.94 -19.40
CA GLN A 196 -25.79 5.71 -18.01
C GLN A 196 -24.42 6.32 -17.72
N MET A 197 -23.51 6.29 -18.68
CA MET A 197 -22.20 6.95 -18.54
C MET A 197 -22.31 8.47 -18.48
N LEU A 198 -23.19 9.07 -19.29
CA LEU A 198 -23.44 10.52 -19.26
C LEU A 198 -24.02 10.98 -17.92
N LEU A 199 -25.01 10.25 -17.36
CA LEU A 199 -25.60 10.56 -16.05
C LEU A 199 -24.56 10.56 -14.92
N LYS A 200 -23.54 9.70 -15.02
CA LYS A 200 -22.43 9.62 -14.06
C LYS A 200 -21.33 10.66 -14.27
N GLY A 201 -21.50 11.61 -15.20
CA GLY A 201 -20.48 12.59 -15.57
C GLY A 201 -19.32 12.01 -16.39
N GLY A 202 -19.56 10.88 -17.08
CA GLY A 202 -18.55 10.14 -17.82
C GLY A 202 -17.46 9.56 -16.92
N TRP A 203 -16.32 9.21 -17.53
CA TRP A 203 -15.16 8.69 -16.81
C TRP A 203 -14.61 9.68 -15.78
N TRP A 204 -14.59 10.97 -16.10
CA TRP A 204 -14.11 12.02 -15.21
C TRP A 204 -14.98 12.16 -13.96
N GLY A 205 -16.31 12.12 -14.09
CA GLY A 205 -17.22 12.15 -12.95
C GLY A 205 -17.02 10.96 -12.00
N ILE A 206 -16.83 9.75 -12.56
CA ILE A 206 -16.56 8.54 -11.77
C ILE A 206 -15.22 8.63 -11.03
N ILE A 207 -14.16 9.02 -11.73
CA ILE A 207 -12.82 9.10 -11.14
C ILE A 207 -12.77 10.19 -10.08
N PHE A 208 -13.25 11.39 -10.38
CA PHE A 208 -13.20 12.52 -9.44
C PHE A 208 -14.04 12.25 -8.18
N SER A 209 -15.24 11.67 -8.32
CA SER A 209 -16.06 11.29 -7.17
C SER A 209 -15.38 10.21 -6.31
N THR A 210 -14.68 9.27 -6.93
CA THR A 210 -13.89 8.25 -6.22
C THR A 210 -12.72 8.89 -5.46
N LEU A 211 -11.95 9.76 -6.10
CA LEU A 211 -10.81 10.45 -5.48
C LEU A 211 -11.26 11.33 -4.30
N LYS A 212 -12.34 12.09 -4.46
CA LYS A 212 -12.92 12.90 -3.38
C LYS A 212 -13.29 12.04 -2.18
N GLU A 213 -13.86 10.86 -2.42
CA GLU A 213 -14.23 9.92 -1.35
C GLU A 213 -12.99 9.38 -0.62
N ILE A 214 -11.92 9.05 -1.36
CA ILE A 214 -10.66 8.54 -0.81
C ILE A 214 -9.96 9.60 0.05
N LEU A 215 -9.91 10.86 -0.41
CA LEU A 215 -9.19 11.93 0.27
C LEU A 215 -9.84 12.36 1.60
N VAL A 216 -11.14 12.11 1.77
CA VAL A 216 -11.91 12.51 2.96
C VAL A 216 -12.30 11.31 3.84
N HIS A 217 -12.00 10.08 3.42
CA HIS A 217 -12.27 8.84 4.18
C HIS A 217 -13.75 8.66 4.60
N THR A 218 -14.71 9.11 3.79
CA THR A 218 -16.13 9.15 4.19
C THR A 218 -16.72 7.78 4.54
N ARG A 219 -16.44 6.72 3.74
CA ARG A 219 -16.85 5.34 4.08
C ARG A 219 -16.05 4.72 5.22
N PHE A 220 -14.79 5.11 5.37
CA PHE A 220 -13.94 4.59 6.44
C PHE A 220 -14.49 4.96 7.82
N ARG A 221 -15.02 6.19 7.96
CA ARG A 221 -15.66 6.69 9.19
C ARG A 221 -17.02 6.05 9.49
N LYS A 222 -17.66 5.38 8.52
CA LYS A 222 -18.90 4.62 8.78
C LYS A 222 -18.66 3.36 9.60
N CYS A 223 -17.42 2.87 9.62
CA CYS A 223 -17.01 1.76 10.45
C CYS A 223 -16.58 2.28 11.83
N GLY A 224 -17.50 2.29 12.80
CA GLY A 224 -17.28 2.84 14.15
C GLY A 224 -15.95 2.43 14.83
N PRO A 225 -15.59 1.13 14.89
CA PRO A 225 -14.34 0.71 15.54
C PRO A 225 -13.06 1.20 14.85
N ASN A 226 -13.15 1.68 13.60
CA ASN A 226 -12.02 2.22 12.87
C ASN A 226 -11.76 3.71 13.18
N GLU A 227 -12.56 4.38 14.01
CA GLU A 227 -12.43 5.81 14.30
C GLU A 227 -11.00 6.18 14.75
N ASN A 228 -10.43 5.41 15.68
CA ASN A 228 -9.05 5.58 16.17
C ASN A 228 -7.98 5.36 15.08
N ARG A 229 -8.30 4.64 14.01
CA ARG A 229 -7.42 4.40 12.85
C ARG A 229 -7.59 5.43 11.74
N ALA A 230 -8.68 6.20 11.72
CA ALA A 230 -9.00 7.12 10.64
C ALA A 230 -8.00 8.28 10.57
N THR A 231 -7.81 8.95 11.71
CA THR A 231 -6.87 10.09 11.83
C THR A 231 -5.44 9.71 11.45
N PRO A 232 -4.81 8.66 12.01
CA PRO A 232 -3.42 8.37 11.69
C PRO A 232 -3.25 7.82 10.25
N HIS A 233 -4.27 7.16 9.68
CA HIS A 233 -4.24 6.79 8.25
C HIS A 233 -4.35 8.02 7.34
N LEU A 234 -5.19 9.00 7.68
CA LEU A 234 -5.30 10.25 6.92
C LEU A 234 -4.00 11.06 7.00
N LEU A 235 -3.38 11.10 8.18
CA LEU A 235 -2.07 11.71 8.39
C LEU A 235 -1.01 11.08 7.48
N LEU A 236 -0.94 9.74 7.41
CA LEU A 236 -0.04 9.06 6.49
C LEU A 236 -0.33 9.41 5.03
N LEU A 237 -1.60 9.38 4.59
CA LEU A 237 -1.97 9.68 3.20
C LEU A 237 -1.49 11.07 2.78
N TRP A 238 -1.79 12.10 3.58
CA TRP A 238 -1.38 13.47 3.27
C TRP A 238 0.13 13.67 3.40
N SER A 239 0.79 12.93 4.29
CA SER A 239 2.25 12.95 4.39
C SER A 239 2.90 12.42 3.11
N PHE A 240 2.40 11.30 2.56
CA PHE A 240 2.89 10.77 1.28
C PHE A 240 2.65 11.74 0.13
N ILE A 241 1.47 12.35 0.06
CA ILE A 241 1.15 13.35 -0.98
C ILE A 241 2.08 14.56 -0.85
N GLY A 242 2.27 15.10 0.35
CA GLY A 242 3.15 16.23 0.61
C GLY A 242 4.61 15.94 0.25
N LEU A 243 5.14 14.78 0.68
CA LEU A 243 6.50 14.35 0.36
C LEU A 243 6.69 14.07 -1.14
N LEU A 244 5.69 13.53 -1.82
CA LEU A 244 5.72 13.34 -3.27
C LEU A 244 5.75 14.69 -4.02
N ILE A 245 4.93 15.66 -3.61
CA ILE A 245 4.94 17.02 -4.16
C ILE A 245 6.31 17.67 -3.95
N VAL A 246 6.87 17.59 -2.74
CA VAL A 246 8.21 18.10 -2.43
C VAL A 246 9.25 17.46 -3.34
N THR A 247 9.23 16.13 -3.48
CA THR A 247 10.18 15.38 -4.30
C THR A 247 10.08 15.81 -5.78
N ALA A 248 8.86 15.97 -6.30
CA ALA A 248 8.64 16.42 -7.67
C ALA A 248 9.12 17.86 -7.90
N ILE A 249 8.88 18.77 -6.94
CA ILE A 249 9.36 20.15 -7.01
C ILE A 249 10.89 20.19 -6.99
N VAL A 250 11.53 19.44 -6.09
CA VAL A 250 12.99 19.37 -5.97
C VAL A 250 13.61 18.80 -7.24
N PHE A 251 13.07 17.69 -7.76
CA PHE A 251 13.49 17.10 -9.04
C PHE A 251 13.41 18.11 -10.20
N ILE A 252 12.28 18.82 -10.34
CA ILE A 252 12.14 19.84 -11.39
C ILE A 252 13.12 21.00 -11.18
N ALA A 253 13.25 21.48 -9.94
CA ALA A 253 14.09 22.63 -9.62
C ALA A 253 15.58 22.32 -9.85
N GLU A 254 16.05 21.15 -9.43
CA GLU A 254 17.44 20.73 -9.56
C GLU A 254 17.79 20.37 -11.02
N ASP A 255 17.01 19.50 -11.66
CA ASP A 255 17.41 18.92 -12.95
C ASP A 255 17.05 19.80 -14.15
N PHE A 256 15.99 20.61 -14.06
CA PHE A 256 15.52 21.44 -15.17
C PHE A 256 15.79 22.92 -14.96
N LEU A 257 15.83 23.39 -13.71
CA LEU A 257 16.08 24.80 -13.39
C LEU A 257 17.47 25.05 -12.79
N HIS A 258 18.27 23.99 -12.59
CA HIS A 258 19.62 24.07 -12.02
C HIS A 258 19.68 24.81 -10.68
N ALA A 259 18.62 24.70 -9.87
CA ALA A 259 18.57 25.28 -8.55
C ALA A 259 19.52 24.55 -7.59
N GLU A 260 20.24 25.30 -6.76
CA GLU A 260 21.12 24.71 -5.76
C GLU A 260 20.32 24.09 -4.60
N VAL A 261 20.58 22.81 -4.34
CA VAL A 261 20.07 22.07 -3.17
C VAL A 261 21.22 21.72 -2.22
N PRO A 262 20.98 21.57 -0.91
CA PRO A 262 19.69 21.60 -0.21
C PRO A 262 19.12 23.01 -0.02
N PHE A 263 17.79 23.17 -0.15
CA PHE A 263 17.11 24.43 0.13
C PHE A 263 17.25 24.87 1.59
N ALA A 264 17.22 26.19 1.81
CA ALA A 264 17.21 26.80 3.14
C ALA A 264 15.98 26.35 3.97
N MET A 265 16.11 26.33 5.30
CA MET A 265 15.05 25.88 6.20
C MET A 265 13.80 26.77 6.17
N THR A 266 13.94 28.02 5.76
CA THR A 266 12.84 28.98 5.57
C THR A 266 12.11 28.79 4.24
N ASN A 267 12.64 27.99 3.32
CA ASN A 267 12.01 27.74 2.03
C ASN A 267 10.68 27.00 2.23
N PRO A 268 9.58 27.44 1.58
CA PRO A 268 8.26 26.82 1.75
C PRO A 268 8.24 25.32 1.38
N VAL A 269 9.04 24.91 0.39
CA VAL A 269 9.21 23.49 0.01
C VAL A 269 9.84 22.70 1.15
N LYS A 270 10.82 23.29 1.84
CA LYS A 270 11.50 22.65 2.97
C LYS A 270 10.61 22.57 4.21
N ILE A 271 9.81 23.60 4.48
CA ILE A 271 8.80 23.60 5.54
C ILE A 271 7.78 22.49 5.28
N LEU A 272 7.25 22.41 4.05
CA LEU A 272 6.32 21.35 3.65
C LEU A 272 6.94 19.97 3.82
N ALA A 273 8.20 19.79 3.45
CA ALA A 273 8.94 18.54 3.61
C ALA A 273 9.00 18.12 5.08
N ASN A 274 9.37 19.04 5.97
CA ASN A 274 9.55 18.75 7.39
C ASN A 274 8.21 18.49 8.09
N VAL A 275 7.17 19.28 7.79
CA VAL A 275 5.80 19.05 8.29
C VAL A 275 5.30 17.68 7.84
N SER A 276 5.46 17.34 6.56
CA SER A 276 5.03 16.05 6.01
C SER A 276 5.85 14.88 6.57
N GLY A 277 7.15 15.05 6.77
CA GLY A 277 8.03 14.03 7.37
C GLY A 277 7.70 13.74 8.83
N ILE A 278 7.43 14.78 9.64
CA ILE A 278 6.98 14.63 11.02
C ILE A 278 5.62 13.95 11.06
N ALA A 279 4.67 14.41 10.23
CA ALA A 279 3.35 13.80 10.11
C ALA A 279 3.42 12.32 9.70
N LEU A 280 4.35 11.94 8.81
CA LEU A 280 4.59 10.56 8.41
C LEU A 280 4.97 9.69 9.61
N ILE A 281 5.93 10.15 10.42
CA ILE A 281 6.43 9.42 11.60
C ILE A 281 5.33 9.33 12.65
N VAL A 282 4.68 10.44 13.00
CA VAL A 282 3.60 10.46 13.99
C VAL A 282 2.47 9.52 13.56
N GLY A 283 2.06 9.55 12.29
CA GLY A 283 1.00 8.69 11.77
C GLY A 283 1.37 7.21 11.79
N ALA A 284 2.62 6.89 11.44
CA ALA A 284 3.14 5.54 11.52
C ALA A 284 3.19 5.04 12.97
N VAL A 285 3.68 5.85 13.93
CA VAL A 285 3.72 5.50 15.35
C VAL A 285 2.33 5.29 15.93
N MET A 286 1.37 6.18 15.61
CA MET A 286 -0.01 6.03 16.06
C MET A 286 -0.67 4.74 15.54
N LEU A 287 -0.45 4.39 14.27
CA LEU A 287 -0.95 3.12 13.71
C LEU A 287 -0.26 1.90 14.32
N LEU A 288 1.04 2.01 14.65
CA LEU A 288 1.79 0.98 15.34
C LEU A 288 1.22 0.74 16.74
N ALA A 289 1.00 1.82 17.50
CA ALA A 289 0.41 1.78 18.83
C ALA A 289 -1.00 1.17 18.82
N ASN A 290 -1.87 1.63 17.90
CA ASN A 290 -3.21 1.08 17.72
C ASN A 290 -3.20 -0.43 17.45
N ARG A 291 -2.21 -0.92 16.69
CA ARG A 291 -2.09 -2.34 16.43
C ARG A 291 -1.57 -3.13 17.62
N LEU A 292 -0.59 -2.59 18.35
CA LEU A 292 -0.09 -3.23 19.56
C LEU A 292 -1.17 -3.33 20.66
N SER A 293 -2.12 -2.39 20.68
CA SER A 293 -3.26 -2.44 21.59
C SER A 293 -4.38 -3.41 21.18
N ASP A 294 -4.49 -3.75 19.89
CA ASP A 294 -5.56 -4.60 19.36
C ASP A 294 -5.23 -6.09 19.56
N LYS A 295 -5.71 -6.65 20.68
CA LYS A 295 -5.57 -8.09 21.02
C LYS A 295 -6.52 -8.99 20.23
N ASP A 296 -7.50 -8.40 19.56
CA ASP A 296 -8.52 -9.10 18.80
C ASP A 296 -8.10 -9.29 17.35
N THR A 297 -6.85 -9.02 16.95
CA THR A 297 -6.29 -9.25 15.60
C THR A 297 -5.12 -10.23 15.62
N VAL A 298 -5.14 -11.22 14.73
CA VAL A 298 -3.96 -12.05 14.44
C VAL A 298 -3.14 -11.29 13.42
N SER A 299 -1.92 -10.92 13.77
CA SER A 299 -1.02 -10.20 12.87
C SER A 299 0.13 -11.09 12.38
N THR A 300 0.52 -10.86 11.14
CA THR A 300 1.57 -11.57 10.40
C THR A 300 2.65 -10.58 9.98
N TYR A 301 3.82 -11.08 9.56
CA TYR A 301 4.88 -10.23 9.00
C TYR A 301 4.37 -9.31 7.87
N TRP A 302 3.48 -9.81 7.02
CA TRP A 302 2.83 -9.03 5.96
C TRP A 302 2.11 -7.78 6.47
N ASP A 303 1.56 -7.86 7.68
CA ASP A 303 0.88 -6.73 8.30
C ASP A 303 1.88 -5.66 8.76
N TRP A 304 3.03 -6.05 9.31
CA TRP A 304 4.02 -5.16 9.94
C TRP A 304 5.08 -4.62 8.98
N SER A 305 5.45 -5.38 7.95
CA SER A 305 6.55 -5.05 7.03
C SER A 305 6.44 -3.64 6.45
N LEU A 306 5.27 -3.26 5.93
CA LEU A 306 5.08 -1.94 5.33
C LEU A 306 5.18 -0.81 6.35
N ILE A 307 4.50 -0.90 7.49
CA ILE A 307 4.52 0.19 8.49
C ILE A 307 5.92 0.38 9.08
N GLY A 308 6.66 -0.72 9.27
CA GLY A 308 8.07 -0.68 9.65
C GLY A 308 8.93 0.02 8.61
N MET A 309 8.75 -0.30 7.32
CA MET A 309 9.48 0.37 6.22
C MET A 309 9.15 1.86 6.12
N ILE A 310 7.87 2.25 6.27
CA ILE A 310 7.45 3.65 6.27
C ILE A 310 8.11 4.42 7.42
N LEU A 311 8.12 3.83 8.62
CA LEU A 311 8.76 4.42 9.79
C LEU A 311 10.28 4.54 9.58
N ALA A 312 10.93 3.53 9.01
CA ALA A 312 12.35 3.57 8.66
C ALA A 312 12.67 4.70 7.66
N VAL A 313 11.86 4.86 6.60
CA VAL A 313 12.01 5.97 5.64
C VAL A 313 11.87 7.33 6.34
N GLY A 314 10.87 7.51 7.19
CA GLY A 314 10.66 8.75 7.94
C GLY A 314 11.81 9.08 8.89
N LEU A 315 12.22 8.12 9.72
CA LEU A 315 13.29 8.29 10.71
C LEU A 315 14.65 8.53 10.05
N THR A 316 14.98 7.79 8.99
CA THR A 316 16.24 7.97 8.25
C THR A 316 16.25 9.28 7.47
N GLY A 317 15.12 9.72 6.93
CA GLY A 317 15.00 11.00 6.21
C GLY A 317 15.24 12.20 7.12
N LEU A 318 14.53 12.27 8.25
CA LEU A 318 14.78 13.31 9.25
C LEU A 318 16.17 13.17 9.89
N GLY A 319 16.64 11.95 10.11
CA GLY A 319 17.99 11.69 10.62
C GLY A 319 19.07 12.27 9.70
N ALA A 320 18.99 12.03 8.39
CA ALA A 320 19.94 12.57 7.42
C ALA A 320 20.01 14.11 7.46
N GLU A 321 18.86 14.76 7.65
CA GLU A 321 18.79 16.21 7.83
C GLU A 321 19.42 16.66 9.15
N ILE A 322 19.04 16.04 10.28
CA ILE A 322 19.52 16.42 11.61
C ILE A 322 21.04 16.28 11.68
N PHE A 323 21.60 15.13 11.27
CA PHE A 323 23.04 14.91 11.32
C PHE A 323 23.84 15.83 10.40
N ARG A 324 23.25 16.25 9.28
CA ARG A 324 23.81 17.30 8.43
C ARG A 324 23.83 18.66 9.14
N LEU A 325 22.74 19.03 9.82
CA LEU A 325 22.62 20.30 10.53
C LEU A 325 23.53 20.40 11.76
N VAL A 326 23.76 19.30 12.48
CA VAL A 326 24.71 19.25 13.61
C VAL A 326 26.15 18.98 13.20
N ASN A 327 26.43 18.95 11.89
CA ASN A 327 27.75 18.81 11.29
C ASN A 327 28.49 17.49 11.64
N ILE A 328 27.76 16.37 11.73
CA ILE A 328 28.36 15.03 11.96
C ILE A 328 28.41 14.26 10.64
N ALA A 329 29.51 14.43 9.89
CA ALA A 329 29.65 13.93 8.52
C ALA A 329 29.44 12.41 8.38
N SER A 330 30.06 11.60 9.24
CA SER A 330 29.97 10.13 9.14
C SER A 330 28.53 9.63 9.28
N LEU A 331 27.77 10.17 10.23
CA LEU A 331 26.37 9.82 10.45
C LEU A 331 25.46 10.38 9.35
N ALA A 332 25.69 11.63 8.92
CA ALA A 332 24.90 12.24 7.84
C ALA A 332 24.99 11.43 6.55
N TYR A 333 26.20 11.04 6.14
CA TYR A 333 26.43 10.25 4.95
C TYR A 333 25.94 8.81 5.08
N GLY A 334 26.23 8.14 6.21
CA GLY A 334 25.78 6.78 6.46
C GLY A 334 24.25 6.64 6.50
N ILE A 335 23.57 7.58 7.17
CA ILE A 335 22.10 7.58 7.24
C ILE A 335 21.49 7.99 5.91
N TYR A 336 22.13 8.85 5.13
CA TYR A 336 21.65 9.16 3.78
C TYR A 336 21.66 7.93 2.87
N VAL A 337 22.72 7.11 2.88
CA VAL A 337 22.74 5.83 2.14
C VAL A 337 21.65 4.88 2.65
N LEU A 338 21.47 4.77 3.96
CA LEU A 338 20.40 3.96 4.55
C LEU A 338 19.00 4.49 4.15
N HIS A 339 18.83 5.80 4.07
CA HIS A 339 17.59 6.43 3.64
C HIS A 339 17.27 6.06 2.19
N LEU A 340 18.24 6.22 1.27
CA LEU A 340 18.08 5.83 -0.13
C LEU A 340 17.76 4.34 -0.27
N ALA A 341 18.39 3.48 0.53
CA ALA A 341 18.07 2.05 0.57
C ALA A 341 16.63 1.78 1.05
N CYS A 342 16.18 2.45 2.12
CA CYS A 342 14.80 2.34 2.59
C CYS A 342 13.80 2.83 1.52
N VAL A 343 14.08 3.95 0.85
CA VAL A 343 13.23 4.48 -0.23
C VAL A 343 13.20 3.51 -1.42
N PHE A 344 14.33 2.94 -1.83
CA PHE A 344 14.41 1.93 -2.87
C PHE A 344 13.49 0.73 -2.56
N VAL A 345 13.54 0.22 -1.33
CA VAL A 345 12.67 -0.88 -0.89
C VAL A 345 11.21 -0.45 -0.78
N LEU A 346 10.93 0.77 -0.33
CA LEU A 346 9.56 1.32 -0.27
C LEU A 346 8.92 1.37 -1.68
N PHE A 347 9.69 1.72 -2.71
CA PHE A 347 9.23 1.69 -4.10
C PHE A 347 8.85 0.27 -4.50
N ILE A 348 9.69 -0.72 -4.23
CA ILE A 348 9.37 -2.14 -4.48
C ILE A 348 8.12 -2.56 -3.70
N TYR A 349 7.93 -2.07 -2.47
CA TYR A 349 6.74 -2.39 -1.67
C TYR A 349 5.44 -1.85 -2.28
N LEU A 350 5.48 -0.85 -3.16
CA LEU A 350 4.29 -0.22 -3.73
C LEU A 350 3.38 -1.24 -4.43
N PRO A 351 3.82 -2.03 -5.44
CA PRO A 351 2.98 -3.05 -6.07
C PRO A 351 2.92 -4.40 -5.33
N TYR A 352 3.85 -4.68 -4.40
CA TYR A 352 4.03 -6.02 -3.83
C TYR A 352 3.80 -6.15 -2.33
N SER A 353 3.33 -5.09 -1.66
CA SER A 353 2.98 -5.13 -0.24
C SER A 353 1.53 -4.71 -0.02
N LYS A 354 1.13 -4.53 1.25
CA LYS A 354 -0.12 -3.84 1.59
C LYS A 354 -0.26 -2.46 0.96
N PHE A 355 0.82 -1.82 0.51
CA PHE A 355 0.77 -0.49 -0.09
C PHE A 355 -0.07 -0.50 -1.38
N ALA A 356 -0.06 -1.62 -2.10
CA ALA A 356 -0.85 -1.82 -3.31
C ALA A 356 -2.36 -1.64 -3.08
N HIS A 357 -2.84 -1.75 -1.84
CA HIS A 357 -4.26 -1.55 -1.52
C HIS A 357 -4.81 -0.23 -2.00
N LEU A 358 -3.99 0.84 -2.05
CA LEU A 358 -4.42 2.14 -2.56
C LEU A 358 -4.87 2.00 -4.02
N ALA A 359 -4.07 1.33 -4.85
CA ALA A 359 -4.37 1.15 -6.26
C ALA A 359 -5.54 0.19 -6.50
N TYR A 360 -5.51 -1.00 -5.89
CA TYR A 360 -6.57 -1.99 -6.07
C TYR A 360 -7.93 -1.52 -5.53
N ARG A 361 -7.95 -0.87 -4.36
CA ARG A 361 -9.19 -0.30 -3.81
C ARG A 361 -9.72 0.83 -4.67
N THR A 362 -8.85 1.74 -5.11
CA THR A 362 -9.27 2.83 -6.02
C THR A 362 -9.93 2.25 -7.26
N LEU A 363 -9.31 1.25 -7.88
CA LEU A 363 -9.83 0.62 -9.08
C LEU A 363 -11.15 -0.14 -8.82
N ALA A 364 -11.29 -0.82 -7.68
CA ALA A 364 -12.52 -1.47 -7.28
C ALA A 364 -13.67 -0.49 -7.00
N MET A 365 -13.37 0.69 -6.43
CA MET A 365 -14.36 1.76 -6.22
C MET A 365 -14.80 2.40 -7.55
N VAL A 366 -13.87 2.62 -8.47
CA VAL A 366 -14.17 3.05 -9.84
C VAL A 366 -15.07 2.02 -10.52
N TYR A 367 -14.73 0.74 -10.42
CA TYR A 367 -15.54 -0.35 -10.96
C TYR A 367 -16.94 -0.38 -10.33
N GLU A 368 -17.06 -0.23 -9.01
CA GLU A 368 -18.37 -0.20 -8.33
C GLU A 368 -19.26 0.91 -8.89
N ARG A 369 -18.71 2.12 -9.06
CA ARG A 369 -19.45 3.26 -9.64
C ARG A 369 -19.75 3.05 -11.11
N TYR A 370 -18.83 2.46 -11.87
CA TYR A 370 -19.01 2.12 -13.27
C TYR A 370 -20.15 1.11 -13.47
N SER A 371 -20.14 0.03 -12.70
CA SER A 371 -21.00 -1.15 -12.86
C SER A 371 -22.41 -1.02 -12.27
N ARG A 372 -22.60 -0.16 -11.26
CA ARG A 372 -23.91 -0.01 -10.60
C ARG A 372 -24.95 0.51 -11.60
N LYS A 373 -25.98 -0.28 -11.88
CA LYS A 373 -27.21 0.17 -12.55
C LYS A 373 -27.96 0.97 -11.48
N GLU A 374 -28.18 2.27 -11.72
CA GLU A 374 -28.94 3.13 -10.81
C GLU A 374 -30.41 2.71 -10.74
#